data_AF-A0A3G8JFV3-F1
#
_entry.id   AF-A0A3G8JFV3-F1
#
_cell.length_a   1.000
_cell.length_b   1.000
_cell.length_c   1.000
_cell.angle_alpha   90.00
_cell.angle_beta   90.00
_cell.angle_gamma   90.00
#
_symmetry.space_group_name_H-M   'P 1'
#
loop_
_entity.id
_entity.type
_entity.pdbx_description
1 polymer ?
#
loop_
_entity_poly.entity_id
_entity_poly.type
_entity_poly.pdbx_seq_one_letter_code
_entity_poly.pdbx_strand_id
1 'polypeptide(L)'
;MSAPAPRQLPFAIVMRGFDRDQVAEHLQRMDAELRVLAADRDAATANAHELAAHLEEARDEIEELRREVDKLSVPPTTAQGMSERLGRMLQLASDEASEIRADAAAEAAETTSIARQEAAAVRDDAQADAQKVRDDANTKAQKTITDAEDWARQAREKADALTAAAEEEAEEAAKLIAERTAAMEAEHSETMSAARDEARRIVTKAKGEAAELELQSTRARQAERERHDAELATQRDRARNDAQRTKDAAQEIATERLARSRELAGKADLARKQVVEQLNQVRDQLVRLPEQLAERHQDLADLTENDDVELLNRALSSQSQIKRSTATNGANGSPQPSTASSGQSNGR
;
A
#
# COMPACT_ATOMS: atom_id res chain seq x y z
N MET A 1 -44.55 -131.17 36.66
CA MET A 1 -43.69 -131.99 35.78
C MET A 1 -42.94 -131.05 34.86
N SER A 2 -41.70 -130.70 35.21
CA SER A 2 -40.79 -130.01 34.31
C SER A 2 -39.71 -131.00 33.92
N ALA A 3 -39.55 -131.20 32.62
CA ALA A 3 -38.69 -132.20 32.02
C ALA A 3 -37.24 -132.09 32.54
N PRO A 4 -36.55 -133.23 32.79
CA PRO A 4 -35.13 -133.18 33.09
C PRO A 4 -34.42 -132.57 31.89
N ALA A 5 -33.75 -131.43 32.12
CA ALA A 5 -32.83 -130.87 31.15
C ALA A 5 -31.90 -132.00 30.68
N PRO A 6 -31.64 -132.15 29.37
CA PRO A 6 -30.71 -133.17 28.90
C PRO A 6 -29.42 -133.00 29.68
N ARG A 7 -29.01 -134.02 30.44
CA ARG A 7 -27.67 -134.04 31.03
C ARG A 7 -26.74 -133.92 29.86
N GLN A 8 -26.19 -132.72 29.64
CA GLN A 8 -25.15 -132.52 28.65
C GLN A 8 -24.07 -133.51 29.03
N LEU A 9 -23.86 -134.52 28.18
CA LEU A 9 -22.68 -135.34 28.29
C LEU A 9 -21.51 -134.36 28.18
N PRO A 10 -20.55 -134.36 29.13
CA PRO A 10 -19.50 -133.32 29.18
C PRO A 10 -18.57 -133.34 27.96
N PHE A 11 -18.78 -134.31 27.07
CA PHE A 11 -18.00 -134.57 25.88
C PHE A 11 -18.94 -134.81 24.69
N ALA A 12 -18.60 -134.26 23.53
CA ALA A 12 -19.25 -134.57 22.28
C ALA A 12 -18.98 -136.04 21.88
N ILE A 13 -19.96 -136.68 21.22
CA ILE A 13 -19.83 -138.05 20.70
C ILE A 13 -19.48 -137.97 19.20
N VAL A 14 -18.33 -138.51 18.81
CA VAL A 14 -17.91 -138.70 17.41
C VAL A 14 -18.21 -140.14 16.96
N MET A 15 -18.08 -140.43 15.65
CA MET A 15 -18.52 -141.68 14.97
C MET A 15 -18.13 -143.00 15.67
N ARG A 16 -17.17 -142.96 16.60
CA ARG A 16 -16.77 -144.07 17.48
C ARG A 16 -16.32 -143.59 18.87
N GLY A 17 -17.24 -143.02 19.67
CA GLY A 17 -17.05 -142.75 21.10
C GLY A 17 -16.98 -141.26 21.48
N PHE A 18 -16.63 -140.97 22.74
CA PHE A 18 -16.41 -139.59 23.19
C PHE A 18 -15.18 -138.99 22.52
N ASP A 19 -15.26 -137.69 22.23
CA ASP A 19 -14.13 -136.92 21.75
C ASP A 19 -12.97 -136.99 22.75
N ARG A 20 -11.89 -137.66 22.35
CA ARG A 20 -10.73 -137.93 23.19
C ARG A 20 -10.03 -136.64 23.62
N ASP A 21 -10.07 -135.62 22.79
CA ASP A 21 -9.44 -134.33 23.08
C ASP A 21 -10.24 -133.58 24.14
N GLN A 22 -11.58 -133.60 24.06
CA GLN A 22 -12.46 -133.01 25.09
C GLN A 22 -12.34 -133.73 26.44
N VAL A 23 -12.24 -135.07 26.44
CA VAL A 23 -12.03 -135.86 27.67
C VAL A 23 -10.67 -135.56 28.29
N ALA A 24 -9.60 -135.49 27.48
CA ALA A 24 -8.26 -135.16 27.95
C ALA A 24 -8.21 -133.74 28.54
N GLU A 25 -8.82 -132.75 27.88
CA GLU A 25 -8.89 -131.37 28.36
C GLU A 25 -9.64 -131.29 29.71
N HIS A 26 -10.74 -132.02 29.86
CA HIS A 26 -11.50 -132.03 31.11
C HIS A 26 -10.77 -132.75 32.24
N LEU A 27 -10.10 -133.88 31.99
CA LEU A 27 -9.25 -134.53 32.99
C LEU A 27 -8.08 -133.63 33.39
N GLN A 28 -7.46 -132.92 32.44
CA GLN A 28 -6.44 -131.92 32.73
C GLN A 28 -6.98 -130.77 33.59
N ARG A 29 -8.22 -130.31 33.31
CA ARG A 29 -8.91 -129.30 34.11
C ARG A 29 -9.20 -129.80 35.52
N MET A 30 -9.72 -131.02 35.69
CA MET A 30 -9.97 -131.63 37.00
C MET A 30 -8.67 -131.85 37.79
N ASP A 31 -7.61 -132.31 37.15
CA ASP A 31 -6.29 -132.45 37.79
C ASP A 31 -5.72 -131.08 38.21
N ALA A 32 -5.96 -130.03 37.42
CA ALA A 32 -5.59 -128.67 37.80
C ALA A 32 -6.43 -128.18 39.00
N GLU A 33 -7.74 -128.40 38.98
CA GLU A 33 -8.66 -128.06 40.10
C GLU A 33 -8.29 -128.81 41.38
N LEU A 34 -7.96 -130.11 41.31
CA LEU A 34 -7.50 -130.88 42.46
C LEU A 34 -6.16 -130.40 43.01
N ARG A 35 -5.23 -129.97 42.14
CA ARG A 35 -3.98 -129.35 42.59
C ARG A 35 -4.21 -128.02 43.29
N VAL A 36 -5.12 -127.18 42.76
CA VAL A 36 -5.51 -125.93 43.40
C VAL A 36 -6.16 -126.21 44.75
N LEU A 37 -7.11 -127.14 44.83
CA LEU A 37 -7.77 -127.51 46.08
C LEU A 37 -6.81 -128.11 47.11
N ALA A 38 -5.84 -128.92 46.67
CA ALA A 38 -4.79 -129.44 47.55
C ALA A 38 -3.90 -128.30 48.08
N ALA A 39 -3.51 -127.36 47.21
CA ALA A 39 -2.74 -126.19 47.62
C ALA A 39 -3.52 -125.29 48.59
N ASP A 40 -4.82 -125.06 48.33
CA ASP A 40 -5.70 -124.28 49.20
C ASP A 40 -5.90 -124.97 50.55
N ARG A 41 -6.05 -126.30 50.57
CA ARG A 41 -6.11 -127.09 51.81
C ARG A 41 -4.80 -126.95 52.58
N ASP A 42 -3.67 -127.14 51.91
CA ASP A 42 -2.36 -127.08 52.56
C ASP A 42 -2.10 -125.68 53.14
N ALA A 43 -2.46 -124.62 52.39
CA ALA A 43 -2.44 -123.24 52.87
C ALA A 43 -3.38 -123.01 54.06
N ALA A 44 -4.61 -123.54 54.02
CA ALA A 44 -5.55 -123.46 55.13
C ALA A 44 -5.04 -124.21 56.37
N THR A 45 -4.40 -125.37 56.21
CA THR A 45 -3.80 -126.11 57.33
C THR A 45 -2.59 -125.38 57.91
N ALA A 46 -1.76 -124.74 57.08
CA ALA A 46 -0.65 -123.92 57.55
C ALA A 46 -1.16 -122.73 58.36
N ASN A 47 -2.14 -121.99 57.85
CA ASN A 47 -2.77 -120.88 58.56
C ASN A 47 -3.41 -121.34 59.88
N ALA A 48 -4.07 -122.51 59.90
CA ALA A 48 -4.64 -123.07 61.12
C ALA A 48 -3.57 -123.39 62.17
N HIS A 49 -2.41 -123.90 61.75
CA HIS A 49 -1.28 -124.15 62.64
C HIS A 49 -0.64 -122.85 63.17
N GLU A 50 -0.50 -121.82 62.33
CA GLU A 50 0.00 -120.50 62.76
C GLU A 50 -0.95 -119.84 63.76
N LEU A 51 -2.26 -119.87 63.48
CA LEU A 51 -3.27 -119.37 64.40
C LEU A 51 -3.28 -120.12 65.73
N ALA A 52 -3.09 -121.45 65.71
CA ALA A 52 -2.98 -122.25 66.93
C ALA A 52 -1.73 -121.85 67.74
N ALA A 53 -0.60 -121.59 67.07
CA ALA A 53 0.62 -121.13 67.73
C ALA A 53 0.44 -119.75 68.40
N HIS A 54 -0.12 -118.77 67.68
CA HIS A 54 -0.42 -117.44 68.27
C HIS A 54 -1.41 -117.53 69.44
N LEU A 55 -2.35 -118.48 69.38
CA LEU A 55 -3.32 -118.66 70.45
C LEU A 55 -2.68 -119.24 71.72
N GLU A 56 -1.79 -120.22 71.58
CA GLU A 56 -1.02 -120.74 72.72
C GLU A 56 -0.08 -119.68 73.30
N GLU A 57 0.62 -118.90 72.45
CA GLU A 57 1.47 -117.80 72.92
C GLU A 57 0.66 -116.75 73.71
N ALA A 58 -0.50 -116.34 73.19
CA ALA A 58 -1.39 -115.42 73.90
C ALA A 58 -1.96 -116.02 75.20
N ARG A 59 -2.19 -117.35 75.26
CA ARG A 59 -2.62 -118.04 76.49
C ARG A 59 -1.53 -118.02 77.55
N ASP A 60 -0.30 -118.34 77.16
CA ASP A 60 0.86 -118.31 78.05
C ASP A 60 1.11 -116.90 78.59
N GLU A 61 1.00 -115.89 77.73
CA GLU A 61 1.11 -114.48 78.13
C GLU A 61 0.00 -114.07 79.11
N ILE A 62 -1.26 -114.45 78.84
CA ILE A 62 -2.38 -114.20 79.76
C ILE A 62 -2.15 -114.88 81.11
N GLU A 63 -1.64 -116.11 81.13
CA GLU A 63 -1.37 -116.82 82.38
C GLU A 63 -0.27 -116.12 83.18
N GLU A 64 0.80 -115.66 82.53
CA GLU A 64 1.87 -114.94 83.20
C GLU A 64 1.40 -113.58 83.73
N LEU A 65 0.65 -112.81 82.93
CA LEU A 65 0.02 -111.56 83.37
C LEU A 65 -0.92 -111.77 84.56
N ARG A 66 -1.71 -112.86 84.56
CA ARG A 66 -2.57 -113.21 85.71
C ARG A 66 -1.76 -113.47 86.97
N ARG A 67 -0.68 -114.24 86.88
CA ARG A 67 0.22 -114.49 88.02
C ARG A 67 0.85 -113.19 88.53
N GLU A 68 1.21 -112.27 87.64
CA GLU A 68 1.76 -110.97 88.00
C GLU A 68 0.73 -110.08 88.70
N VAL A 69 -0.50 -110.03 88.19
CA VAL A 69 -1.63 -109.30 88.82
C VAL A 69 -1.96 -109.88 90.20
N ASP A 70 -1.99 -111.20 90.33
CA ASP A 70 -2.24 -111.86 91.62
C ASP A 70 -1.15 -111.51 92.64
N LYS A 71 0.13 -111.49 92.23
CA LYS A 71 1.25 -111.02 93.08
C LYS A 71 1.10 -109.54 93.48
N LEU A 72 0.55 -108.70 92.60
CA LEU A 72 0.36 -107.27 92.79
C LEU A 72 -0.87 -106.86 93.61
N SER A 73 -1.90 -107.72 93.63
CA SER A 73 -3.18 -107.48 94.30
C SER A 73 -3.14 -107.77 95.80
N VAL A 74 -2.25 -108.67 96.24
CA VAL A 74 -2.01 -108.94 97.66
C VAL A 74 -1.28 -107.74 98.29
N PRO A 75 -1.70 -107.25 99.48
CA PRO A 75 -1.02 -106.16 100.17
C PRO A 75 0.48 -106.49 100.35
N PRO A 76 1.40 -105.60 99.96
CA PRO A 76 2.82 -105.91 100.03
C PRO A 76 3.25 -105.98 101.51
N THR A 77 3.45 -107.19 102.01
CA THR A 77 3.94 -107.43 103.37
C THR A 77 5.47 -107.50 103.44
N THR A 78 6.15 -107.39 102.30
CA THR A 78 7.62 -107.43 102.16
C THR A 78 8.16 -106.17 101.48
N ALA A 79 9.38 -105.75 101.85
CA ALA A 79 10.05 -104.58 101.26
C ALA A 79 10.34 -104.73 99.75
N GLN A 80 10.54 -105.97 99.28
CA GLN A 80 10.75 -106.29 97.87
C GLN A 80 9.48 -106.01 97.04
N GLY A 81 8.30 -106.43 97.51
CA GLY A 81 7.03 -106.18 96.81
C GLY A 81 6.64 -104.71 96.74
N MET A 82 7.00 -103.92 97.76
CA MET A 82 6.87 -102.45 97.70
C MET A 82 7.79 -101.83 96.65
N SER A 83 9.03 -102.32 96.53
CA SER A 83 10.01 -101.83 95.55
C SER A 83 9.62 -102.15 94.10
N GLU A 84 9.08 -103.36 93.85
CA GLU A 84 8.57 -103.75 92.53
C GLU A 84 7.34 -102.94 92.10
N ARG A 85 6.41 -102.66 93.02
CA ARG A 85 5.25 -101.79 92.74
C ARG A 85 5.68 -100.34 92.47
N LEU A 86 6.65 -99.82 93.22
CA LEU A 86 7.25 -98.50 92.96
C LEU A 86 7.94 -98.46 91.59
N GLY A 87 8.67 -99.51 91.22
CA GLY A 87 9.27 -99.65 89.88
C GLY A 87 8.25 -99.56 88.76
N ARG A 88 7.14 -100.31 88.87
CA ARG A 88 6.03 -100.23 87.88
C ARG A 88 5.32 -98.87 87.87
N MET A 89 5.10 -98.25 89.04
CA MET A 89 4.51 -96.91 89.11
C MET A 89 5.42 -95.85 88.46
N LEU A 90 6.74 -95.95 88.65
CA LEU A 90 7.71 -95.09 87.98
C LEU A 90 7.77 -95.34 86.48
N GLN A 91 7.69 -96.61 86.05
CA GLN A 91 7.63 -96.96 84.64
C GLN A 91 6.38 -96.35 83.99
N LEU A 92 5.20 -96.56 84.58
CA LEU A 92 3.94 -96.01 84.08
C LEU A 92 3.94 -94.47 84.08
N ALA A 93 4.52 -93.84 85.09
CA ALA A 93 4.71 -92.39 85.10
C ALA A 93 5.69 -91.90 84.02
N SER A 94 6.72 -92.70 83.68
CA SER A 94 7.66 -92.39 82.60
C SER A 94 7.02 -92.53 81.22
N ASP A 95 6.19 -93.56 81.05
CA ASP A 95 5.43 -93.82 79.84
C ASP A 95 4.39 -92.71 79.63
N GLU A 96 3.59 -92.37 80.65
CA GLU A 96 2.65 -91.25 80.65
C GLU A 96 3.35 -89.91 80.35
N ALA A 97 4.50 -89.64 80.98
CA ALA A 97 5.25 -88.43 80.70
C ALA A 97 5.81 -88.40 79.26
N SER A 98 6.06 -89.56 78.65
CA SER A 98 6.50 -89.67 77.27
C SER A 98 5.35 -89.44 76.29
N GLU A 99 4.16 -89.96 76.60
CA GLU A 99 2.92 -89.71 75.86
C GLU A 99 2.56 -88.22 75.89
N ILE A 100 2.52 -87.60 77.08
CA ILE A 100 2.27 -86.15 77.22
C ILE A 100 3.27 -85.32 76.40
N ARG A 101 4.55 -85.70 76.36
CA ARG A 101 5.56 -85.00 75.55
C ARG A 101 5.34 -85.22 74.05
N ALA A 102 4.93 -86.41 73.64
CA ALA A 102 4.64 -86.73 72.25
C ALA A 102 3.42 -85.94 71.76
N ASP A 103 2.35 -85.89 72.56
CA ASP A 103 1.14 -85.13 72.26
C ASP A 103 1.41 -83.64 72.19
N ALA A 104 2.11 -83.08 73.19
CA ALA A 104 2.49 -81.67 73.17
C ALA A 104 3.37 -81.31 71.97
N ALA A 105 4.25 -82.21 71.53
CA ALA A 105 5.06 -82.01 70.33
C ALA A 105 4.21 -82.07 69.05
N ALA A 106 3.22 -82.97 68.99
CA ALA A 106 2.29 -83.08 67.87
C ALA A 106 1.40 -81.82 67.77
N GLU A 107 0.80 -81.36 68.87
CA GLU A 107 0.00 -80.14 68.92
C GLU A 107 0.83 -78.88 68.55
N ALA A 108 2.07 -78.80 69.02
CA ALA A 108 2.98 -77.71 68.66
C ALA A 108 3.33 -77.73 67.16
N ALA A 109 3.54 -78.93 66.59
CA ALA A 109 3.80 -79.09 65.17
C ALA A 109 2.57 -78.71 64.32
N GLU A 110 1.38 -79.12 64.74
CA GLU A 110 0.11 -78.74 64.09
C GLU A 110 -0.10 -77.23 64.14
N THR A 111 0.03 -76.61 65.31
CA THR A 111 -0.10 -75.16 65.49
C THR A 111 0.90 -74.40 64.61
N THR A 112 2.15 -74.88 64.55
CA THR A 112 3.18 -74.28 63.70
C THR A 112 2.86 -74.46 62.21
N SER A 113 2.30 -75.59 61.82
CA SER A 113 1.86 -75.87 60.45
C SER A 113 0.74 -74.91 60.03
N ILE A 114 -0.30 -74.77 60.85
CA ILE A 114 -1.41 -73.85 60.62
C ILE A 114 -0.90 -72.41 60.51
N ALA A 115 -0.09 -71.95 61.46
CA ALA A 115 0.47 -70.60 61.44
C ALA A 115 1.34 -70.34 60.19
N ARG A 116 2.06 -71.35 59.70
CA ARG A 116 2.83 -71.24 58.43
C ARG A 116 1.92 -71.15 57.22
N GLN A 117 0.84 -71.92 57.17
CA GLN A 117 -0.14 -71.88 56.08
C GLN A 117 -0.87 -70.53 56.05
N GLU A 118 -1.33 -70.03 57.20
CA GLU A 118 -1.95 -68.71 57.32
C GLU A 118 -0.98 -67.60 56.90
N ALA A 119 0.27 -67.65 57.36
CA ALA A 119 1.28 -66.69 56.96
C ALA A 119 1.63 -66.77 55.46
N ALA A 120 1.54 -67.94 54.83
CA ALA A 120 1.69 -68.08 53.39
C ALA A 120 0.50 -67.46 52.64
N ALA A 121 -0.73 -67.78 53.05
CA ALA A 121 -1.95 -67.22 52.47
C ALA A 121 -1.97 -65.69 52.54
N VAL A 122 -1.62 -65.10 53.70
CA VAL A 122 -1.55 -63.64 53.86
C VAL A 122 -0.49 -63.01 52.94
N ARG A 123 0.64 -63.69 52.70
CA ARG A 123 1.67 -63.20 51.77
C ARG A 123 1.19 -63.26 50.32
N ASP A 124 0.54 -64.35 49.94
CA ASP A 124 0.02 -64.55 48.59
C ASP A 124 -1.10 -63.53 48.29
N ASP A 125 -2.01 -63.31 49.23
CA ASP A 125 -3.06 -62.28 49.12
C ASP A 125 -2.47 -60.87 49.02
N ALA A 126 -1.51 -60.53 49.89
CA ALA A 126 -0.84 -59.23 49.84
C ALA A 126 -0.07 -59.01 48.52
N GLN A 127 0.54 -60.07 47.98
CA GLN A 127 1.20 -60.01 46.68
C GLN A 127 0.20 -59.84 45.54
N ALA A 128 -0.93 -60.54 45.57
CA ALA A 128 -1.99 -60.42 44.57
C ALA A 128 -2.61 -59.02 44.57
N ASP A 129 -2.87 -58.45 45.74
CA ASP A 129 -3.39 -57.09 45.88
C ASP A 129 -2.37 -56.04 45.44
N ALA A 130 -1.09 -56.19 45.82
CA ALA A 130 -0.03 -55.32 45.33
C ALA A 130 0.10 -55.36 43.80
N GLN A 131 -0.07 -56.54 43.19
CA GLN A 131 -0.04 -56.69 41.75
C GLN A 131 -1.23 -56.01 41.09
N LYS A 132 -2.46 -56.21 41.60
CA LYS A 132 -3.65 -55.50 41.10
C LYS A 132 -3.50 -53.99 41.16
N VAL A 133 -3.02 -53.45 42.28
CA VAL A 133 -2.78 -52.00 42.44
C VAL A 133 -1.77 -51.49 41.41
N ARG A 134 -0.70 -52.25 41.13
CA ARG A 134 0.29 -51.88 40.11
C ARG A 134 -0.31 -51.91 38.71
N ASP A 135 -1.10 -52.94 38.38
CA ASP A 135 -1.72 -53.09 37.06
C ASP A 135 -2.77 -51.99 36.81
N ASP A 136 -3.58 -51.66 37.81
CA ASP A 136 -4.54 -50.56 37.77
C ASP A 136 -3.83 -49.21 37.62
N ALA A 137 -2.76 -48.99 38.38
CA ALA A 137 -1.96 -47.76 38.29
C ALA A 137 -1.30 -47.63 36.91
N ASN A 138 -0.76 -48.72 36.37
CA ASN A 138 -0.15 -48.74 35.04
C ASN A 138 -1.20 -48.48 33.95
N THR A 139 -2.37 -49.10 34.03
CA THR A 139 -3.48 -48.89 33.10
C THR A 139 -3.94 -47.43 33.12
N LYS A 140 -4.10 -46.84 34.31
CA LYS A 140 -4.49 -45.44 34.47
C LYS A 140 -3.40 -44.48 33.96
N ALA A 141 -2.13 -44.79 34.20
CA ALA A 141 -1.01 -44.02 33.69
C ALA A 141 -0.97 -44.05 32.16
N GLN A 142 -1.08 -45.24 31.55
CA GLN A 142 -1.14 -45.40 30.10
C GLN A 142 -2.31 -44.63 29.49
N LYS A 143 -3.51 -44.75 30.07
CA LYS A 143 -4.68 -43.99 29.62
C LYS A 143 -4.45 -42.48 29.69
N THR A 144 -3.85 -42.00 30.78
CA THR A 144 -3.53 -40.56 30.93
C THR A 144 -2.54 -40.09 29.86
N ILE A 145 -1.55 -40.92 29.54
CA ILE A 145 -0.58 -40.63 28.47
C ILE A 145 -1.28 -40.58 27.11
N THR A 146 -2.09 -41.58 26.77
CA THR A 146 -2.81 -41.61 25.48
C THR A 146 -3.79 -40.45 25.34
N ASP A 147 -4.53 -40.12 26.41
CA ASP A 147 -5.47 -38.99 26.42
C ASP A 147 -4.72 -37.65 26.23
N ALA A 148 -3.54 -37.51 26.85
CA ALA A 148 -2.68 -36.33 26.69
C ALA A 148 -2.07 -36.23 25.29
N GLU A 149 -1.64 -37.34 24.70
CA GLU A 149 -1.13 -37.41 23.33
C GLU A 149 -2.22 -37.06 22.31
N ASP A 150 -3.43 -37.58 22.49
CA ASP A 150 -4.58 -37.28 21.64
C ASP A 150 -5.00 -35.81 21.75
N TRP A 151 -5.00 -35.25 22.97
CA TRP A 151 -5.26 -33.83 23.17
C TRP A 151 -4.19 -32.95 22.52
N ALA A 152 -2.90 -33.31 22.67
CA ALA A 152 -1.80 -32.60 22.03
C ALA A 152 -1.87 -32.67 20.50
N ARG A 153 -2.26 -33.83 19.93
CA ARG A 153 -2.50 -33.99 18.49
C ARG A 153 -3.63 -33.08 18.01
N GLN A 154 -4.78 -33.10 18.69
CA GLN A 154 -5.91 -32.24 18.35
C GLN A 154 -5.58 -30.74 18.49
N ALA A 155 -4.80 -30.36 19.50
CA ALA A 155 -4.37 -28.98 19.69
C ALA A 155 -3.47 -28.51 18.55
N ARG A 156 -2.55 -29.36 18.08
CA ARG A 156 -1.70 -29.08 16.91
C ARG A 156 -2.53 -28.98 15.64
N GLU A 157 -3.41 -29.94 15.37
CA GLU A 157 -4.28 -29.91 14.18
C GLU A 157 -5.15 -28.64 14.15
N LYS A 158 -5.69 -28.21 15.30
CA LYS A 158 -6.44 -26.95 15.39
C LYS A 158 -5.56 -25.72 15.19
N ALA A 159 -4.34 -25.72 15.74
CA ALA A 159 -3.39 -24.63 15.53
C ALA A 159 -3.01 -24.52 14.05
N ASP A 160 -2.67 -25.63 13.41
CA ASP A 160 -2.31 -25.71 12.00
C ASP A 160 -3.48 -25.26 11.10
N ALA A 161 -4.71 -25.67 11.43
CA ALA A 161 -5.91 -25.24 10.71
C ALA A 161 -6.18 -23.73 10.87
N LEU A 162 -5.97 -23.18 12.07
CA LEU A 162 -6.10 -21.74 12.31
C LEU A 162 -5.02 -20.94 11.58
N THR A 163 -3.78 -21.43 11.53
CA THR A 163 -2.71 -20.77 10.78
C THR A 163 -3.00 -20.79 9.29
N ALA A 164 -3.45 -21.92 8.73
CA ALA A 164 -3.82 -22.02 7.32
C ALA A 164 -4.99 -21.08 6.97
N ALA A 165 -6.03 -21.04 7.81
CA ALA A 165 -7.16 -20.13 7.62
C ALA A 165 -6.74 -18.65 7.70
N ALA A 166 -5.84 -18.31 8.63
CA ALA A 166 -5.32 -16.94 8.75
C ALA A 166 -4.43 -16.55 7.57
N GLU A 167 -3.65 -17.49 7.03
CA GLU A 167 -2.86 -17.28 5.80
C GLU A 167 -3.78 -17.05 4.59
N GLU A 168 -4.83 -17.86 4.43
CA GLU A 168 -5.82 -17.70 3.36
C GLU A 168 -6.53 -16.33 3.45
N GLU A 169 -7.01 -15.95 4.63
CA GLU A 169 -7.64 -14.64 4.86
C GLU A 169 -6.66 -13.48 4.60
N ALA A 170 -5.39 -13.63 4.99
CA ALA A 170 -4.36 -12.63 4.72
C ALA A 170 -4.06 -12.49 3.22
N GLU A 171 -4.04 -13.60 2.47
CA GLU A 171 -3.88 -13.57 1.01
C GLU A 171 -5.07 -12.91 0.32
N GLU A 172 -6.29 -13.21 0.74
CA GLU A 172 -7.51 -12.57 0.20
C GLU A 172 -7.52 -11.07 0.50
N ALA A 173 -7.19 -10.68 1.73
CA ALA A 173 -7.07 -9.27 2.10
C ALA A 173 -5.97 -8.56 1.27
N ALA A 174 -4.82 -9.19 1.07
CA ALA A 174 -3.75 -8.65 0.24
C ALA A 174 -4.19 -8.47 -1.22
N LYS A 175 -4.91 -9.44 -1.79
CA LYS A 175 -5.49 -9.32 -3.15
C LYS A 175 -6.48 -8.16 -3.24
N LEU A 176 -7.38 -8.02 -2.27
CA LEU A 176 -8.36 -6.93 -2.24
C LEU A 176 -7.70 -5.55 -2.11
N ILE A 177 -6.66 -5.44 -1.28
CA ILE A 177 -5.88 -4.21 -1.13
C ILE A 177 -5.16 -3.89 -2.44
N ALA A 178 -4.52 -4.88 -3.09
CA ALA A 178 -3.85 -4.69 -4.37
C ALA A 178 -4.83 -4.26 -5.47
N GLU A 179 -6.02 -4.86 -5.53
CA GLU A 179 -7.06 -4.49 -6.49
C GLU A 179 -7.57 -3.05 -6.26
N ARG A 180 -7.86 -2.69 -5.00
CA ARG A 180 -8.32 -1.34 -4.65
C ARG A 180 -7.26 -0.27 -4.91
N THR A 181 -6.00 -0.57 -4.60
CA THR A 181 -4.90 0.36 -4.86
C THR A 181 -4.68 0.55 -6.36
N ALA A 182 -4.70 -0.53 -7.15
CA ALA A 182 -4.63 -0.45 -8.61
C ALA A 182 -5.81 0.33 -9.22
N ALA A 183 -7.03 0.11 -8.73
CA ALA A 183 -8.21 0.85 -9.17
C ALA A 183 -8.09 2.35 -8.84
N MET A 184 -7.67 2.69 -7.62
CA MET A 184 -7.46 4.07 -7.19
C MET A 184 -6.36 4.76 -8.01
N GLU A 185 -5.25 4.07 -8.30
CA GLU A 185 -4.18 4.58 -9.15
C GLU A 185 -4.65 4.80 -10.59
N ALA A 186 -5.46 3.90 -11.13
CA ALA A 186 -6.05 4.02 -12.47
C ALA A 186 -6.98 5.24 -12.56
N GLU A 187 -7.93 5.38 -11.62
CA GLU A 187 -8.83 6.54 -11.54
C GLU A 187 -8.05 7.85 -11.33
N HIS A 188 -7.04 7.83 -10.48
CA HIS A 188 -6.19 9.01 -10.27
C HIS A 188 -5.42 9.38 -11.54
N SER A 189 -4.85 8.41 -12.25
CA SER A 189 -4.15 8.65 -13.52
C SER A 189 -5.10 9.20 -14.58
N GLU A 190 -6.31 8.64 -14.70
CA GLU A 190 -7.33 9.10 -15.65
C GLU A 190 -7.76 10.55 -15.36
N THR A 191 -8.11 10.85 -14.10
CA THR A 191 -8.50 12.20 -13.68
C THR A 191 -7.38 13.22 -13.90
N MET A 192 -6.13 12.85 -13.61
CA MET A 192 -4.97 13.71 -13.86
C MET A 192 -4.69 13.90 -15.34
N SER A 193 -4.91 12.89 -16.18
CA SER A 193 -4.80 13.03 -17.63
C SER A 193 -5.87 13.98 -18.17
N ALA A 194 -7.13 13.78 -17.78
CA ALA A 194 -8.24 14.64 -18.17
C ALA A 194 -8.02 16.10 -17.75
N ALA A 195 -7.55 16.33 -16.51
CA ALA A 195 -7.21 17.67 -16.02
C ALA A 195 -6.06 18.31 -16.82
N ARG A 196 -5.02 17.54 -17.17
CA ARG A 196 -3.92 18.02 -18.02
C ARG A 196 -4.39 18.38 -19.43
N ASP A 197 -5.28 17.58 -20.00
CA ASP A 197 -5.81 17.83 -21.35
C ASP A 197 -6.73 19.06 -21.37
N GLU A 198 -7.57 19.26 -20.35
CA GLU A 198 -8.37 20.49 -20.24
C GLU A 198 -7.50 21.72 -19.97
N ALA A 199 -6.47 21.60 -19.11
CA ALA A 199 -5.51 22.69 -18.90
C ALA A 199 -4.79 23.06 -20.21
N ARG A 200 -4.36 22.07 -21.00
CA ARG A 200 -3.77 22.28 -22.34
C ARG A 200 -4.76 22.97 -23.27
N ARG A 201 -6.04 22.60 -23.24
CA ARG A 201 -7.10 23.21 -24.05
C ARG A 201 -7.30 24.68 -23.69
N ILE A 202 -7.39 25.00 -22.40
CA ILE A 202 -7.52 26.38 -21.90
C ILE A 202 -6.30 27.22 -22.31
N VAL A 203 -5.08 26.71 -22.11
CA VAL A 203 -3.86 27.43 -22.50
C VAL A 203 -3.80 27.66 -24.01
N THR A 204 -4.18 26.65 -24.80
CA THR A 204 -4.21 26.77 -26.27
C THR A 204 -5.23 27.82 -26.72
N LYS A 205 -6.43 27.79 -26.13
CA LYS A 205 -7.48 28.79 -26.39
C LYS A 205 -7.02 30.20 -26.00
N ALA A 206 -6.47 30.37 -24.80
CA ALA A 206 -5.97 31.66 -24.32
C ALA A 206 -4.82 32.20 -25.19
N LYS A 207 -3.91 31.32 -25.67
CA LYS A 207 -2.87 31.70 -26.63
C LYS A 207 -3.45 32.12 -27.98
N GLY A 208 -4.49 31.43 -28.46
CA GLY A 208 -5.22 31.80 -29.68
C GLY A 208 -5.86 33.19 -29.55
N GLU A 209 -6.61 33.42 -28.48
CA GLU A 209 -7.25 34.72 -28.19
C GLU A 209 -6.21 35.84 -28.02
N ALA A 210 -5.08 35.57 -27.34
CA ALA A 210 -3.99 36.53 -27.21
C ALA A 210 -3.36 36.88 -28.57
N ALA A 211 -3.14 35.89 -29.44
CA ALA A 211 -2.62 36.11 -30.79
C ALA A 211 -3.61 36.88 -31.68
N GLU A 212 -4.92 36.62 -31.54
CA GLU A 212 -5.96 37.38 -32.22
C GLU A 212 -6.01 38.83 -31.74
N LEU A 213 -5.94 39.08 -30.44
CA LEU A 213 -5.89 40.42 -29.86
C LEU A 213 -4.62 41.18 -30.29
N GLU A 214 -3.47 40.49 -30.35
CA GLU A 214 -2.23 41.07 -30.85
C GLU A 214 -2.34 41.42 -32.34
N LEU A 215 -2.94 40.55 -33.16
CA LEU A 215 -3.21 40.83 -34.57
C LEU A 215 -4.19 42.00 -34.74
N GLN A 216 -5.24 42.08 -33.92
CA GLN A 216 -6.16 43.21 -33.92
C GLN A 216 -5.46 44.50 -33.50
N SER A 217 -4.64 44.47 -32.45
CA SER A 217 -3.89 45.63 -31.98
C SER A 217 -2.87 46.11 -33.03
N THR A 218 -2.15 45.20 -33.67
CA THR A 218 -1.21 45.54 -34.75
C THR A 218 -1.93 46.13 -35.96
N ARG A 219 -3.06 45.56 -36.38
CA ARG A 219 -3.92 46.12 -37.45
C ARG A 219 -4.47 47.50 -37.08
N ALA A 220 -4.93 47.69 -35.84
CA ALA A 220 -5.41 48.98 -35.37
C ALA A 220 -4.29 50.04 -35.39
N ARG A 221 -3.10 49.70 -34.89
CA ARG A 221 -1.92 50.58 -34.97
C ARG A 221 -1.51 50.88 -36.42
N GLN A 222 -1.59 49.91 -37.32
CA GLN A 222 -1.33 50.13 -38.75
C GLN A 222 -2.37 51.09 -39.36
N ALA A 223 -3.66 50.86 -39.11
CA ALA A 223 -4.72 51.74 -39.60
C ALA A 223 -4.61 53.15 -39.03
N GLU A 224 -4.24 53.32 -37.76
CA GLU A 224 -3.97 54.64 -37.16
C GLU A 224 -2.76 55.32 -37.81
N ARG A 225 -1.68 54.58 -38.06
CA ARG A 225 -0.51 55.10 -38.79
C ARG A 225 -0.87 55.53 -40.21
N GLU A 226 -1.61 54.70 -40.95
CA GLU A 226 -2.08 55.03 -42.30
C GLU A 226 -2.98 56.26 -42.31
N ARG A 227 -3.89 56.40 -41.32
CA ARG A 227 -4.71 57.60 -41.15
C ARG A 227 -3.87 58.83 -40.87
N HIS A 228 -2.90 58.74 -39.96
CA HIS A 228 -2.00 59.83 -39.64
C HIS A 228 -1.12 60.22 -40.84
N ASP A 229 -0.60 59.24 -41.59
CA ASP A 229 0.18 59.48 -42.80
C ASP A 229 -0.69 60.13 -43.90
N ALA A 230 -1.95 59.70 -44.05
CA ALA A 230 -2.91 60.33 -44.95
C ALA A 230 -3.22 61.76 -44.51
N GLU A 231 -3.44 62.02 -43.22
CA GLU A 231 -3.63 63.37 -42.68
C GLU A 231 -2.41 64.25 -42.96
N LEU A 232 -1.19 63.77 -42.69
CA LEU A 232 0.05 64.47 -43.00
C LEU A 232 0.17 64.73 -44.51
N ALA A 233 -0.19 63.77 -45.37
CA ALA A 233 -0.21 63.97 -46.82
C ALA A 233 -1.18 65.08 -47.22
N THR A 234 -2.41 65.09 -46.69
CA THR A 234 -3.37 66.17 -46.96
C THR A 234 -2.88 67.52 -46.44
N GLN A 235 -2.24 67.57 -45.27
CA GLN A 235 -1.64 68.80 -44.74
C GLN A 235 -0.48 69.28 -45.63
N ARG A 236 0.38 68.37 -46.11
CA ARG A 236 1.46 68.69 -47.05
C ARG A 236 0.92 69.20 -48.37
N ASP A 237 -0.15 68.63 -48.90
CA ASP A 237 -0.75 69.07 -50.15
C ASP A 237 -1.46 70.42 -49.98
N ARG A 238 -2.14 70.66 -48.85
CA ARG A 238 -2.64 72.01 -48.50
C ARG A 238 -1.51 73.03 -48.41
N ALA A 239 -0.44 72.71 -47.68
CA ALA A 239 0.72 73.58 -47.55
C ALA A 239 1.40 73.84 -48.91
N ARG A 240 1.48 72.84 -49.80
CA ARG A 240 1.97 73.00 -51.17
C ARG A 240 1.05 73.88 -52.01
N ASN A 241 -0.25 73.68 -51.94
CA ASN A 241 -1.23 74.49 -52.67
C ASN A 241 -1.22 75.93 -52.19
N ASP A 242 -1.10 76.17 -50.89
CA ASP A 242 -0.96 77.53 -50.33
C ASP A 242 0.38 78.16 -50.70
N ALA A 243 1.48 77.38 -50.67
CA ALA A 243 2.77 77.82 -51.19
C ALA A 243 2.73 78.13 -52.69
N GLN A 244 1.92 77.41 -53.46
CA GLN A 244 1.74 77.67 -54.89
C GLN A 244 0.89 78.93 -55.10
N ARG A 245 -0.23 79.08 -54.39
CA ARG A 245 -1.06 80.30 -54.42
C ARG A 245 -0.28 81.56 -54.06
N THR A 246 0.59 81.48 -53.06
CA THR A 246 1.45 82.62 -52.69
C THR A 246 2.48 82.92 -53.76
N LYS A 247 3.04 81.91 -54.43
CA LYS A 247 3.91 82.11 -55.60
C LYS A 247 3.16 82.73 -56.77
N ASP A 248 1.98 82.21 -57.12
CA ASP A 248 1.17 82.72 -58.22
C ASP A 248 0.73 84.16 -57.95
N ALA A 249 0.27 84.47 -56.72
CA ALA A 249 -0.04 85.84 -56.30
C ALA A 249 1.19 86.76 -56.35
N ALA A 250 2.38 86.28 -55.94
CA ALA A 250 3.61 87.04 -56.06
C ALA A 250 4.00 87.29 -57.53
N GLN A 251 3.74 86.32 -58.42
CA GLN A 251 3.93 86.48 -59.86
C GLN A 251 2.91 87.45 -60.48
N GLU A 252 1.65 87.42 -60.06
CA GLU A 252 0.64 88.40 -60.48
C GLU A 252 1.04 89.80 -60.03
N ILE A 253 1.44 89.99 -58.77
CA ILE A 253 1.94 91.27 -58.26
C ILE A 253 3.19 91.72 -59.05
N ALA A 254 4.10 90.80 -59.38
CA ALA A 254 5.30 91.12 -60.15
C ALA A 254 4.97 91.50 -61.61
N THR A 255 4.05 90.80 -62.26
CA THR A 255 3.62 91.11 -63.63
C THR A 255 2.81 92.40 -63.68
N GLU A 256 1.95 92.66 -62.70
CA GLU A 256 1.21 93.92 -62.58
C GLU A 256 2.15 95.10 -62.32
N ARG A 257 3.16 94.93 -61.45
CA ARG A 257 4.22 95.94 -61.24
C ARG A 257 5.04 96.17 -62.50
N LEU A 258 5.35 95.12 -63.27
CA LEU A 258 6.05 95.23 -64.55
C LEU A 258 5.18 95.95 -65.61
N ALA A 259 3.88 95.67 -65.65
CA ALA A 259 2.92 96.32 -66.53
C ALA A 259 2.76 97.81 -66.17
N ARG A 260 2.60 98.15 -64.88
CA ARG A 260 2.60 99.53 -64.40
C ARG A 260 3.91 100.26 -64.73
N SER A 261 5.05 99.59 -64.61
CA SER A 261 6.35 100.16 -65.00
C SER A 261 6.45 100.39 -66.52
N ARG A 262 5.89 99.50 -67.35
CA ARG A 262 5.83 99.68 -68.81
C ARG A 262 4.86 100.79 -69.22
N GLU A 263 3.74 100.93 -68.52
CA GLU A 263 2.78 102.03 -68.74
C GLU A 263 3.42 103.38 -68.36
N LEU A 264 4.12 103.45 -67.22
CA LEU A 264 4.91 104.62 -66.84
C LEU A 264 6.01 104.95 -67.86
N ALA A 265 6.72 103.94 -68.39
CA ALA A 265 7.70 104.12 -69.45
C ALA A 265 7.05 104.62 -70.76
N GLY A 266 5.87 104.10 -71.13
CA GLY A 266 5.10 104.55 -72.27
C GLY A 266 4.64 106.00 -72.14
N LYS A 267 4.20 106.43 -70.95
CA LYS A 267 3.87 107.84 -70.65
C LYS A 267 5.10 108.75 -70.76
N ALA A 268 6.28 108.29 -70.32
CA ALA A 268 7.53 109.04 -70.46
C ALA A 268 7.97 109.19 -71.93
N ASP A 269 7.80 108.16 -72.76
CA ASP A 269 8.13 108.21 -74.19
C ASP A 269 7.18 109.12 -74.99
N LEU A 270 5.90 109.19 -74.59
CA LEU A 270 4.92 110.07 -75.21
C LEU A 270 5.17 111.55 -74.87
N ALA A 271 5.56 111.84 -73.62
CA ALA A 271 6.05 113.17 -73.23
C ALA A 271 7.30 113.57 -74.01
N ARG A 272 8.24 112.65 -74.23
CA ARG A 272 9.43 112.89 -75.07
C ARG A 272 9.07 113.26 -76.51
N LYS A 273 8.10 112.58 -77.12
CA LYS A 273 7.62 112.89 -78.48
C LYS A 273 6.95 114.27 -78.57
N GLN A 274 6.16 114.65 -77.56
CA GLN A 274 5.51 115.97 -77.51
C GLN A 274 6.52 117.12 -77.42
N VAL A 275 7.61 116.95 -76.68
CA VAL A 275 8.70 117.96 -76.60
C VAL A 275 9.44 118.09 -77.95
N VAL A 276 9.63 117.00 -78.69
CA VAL A 276 10.26 117.04 -80.03
C VAL A 276 9.36 117.71 -81.06
N GLU A 277 8.04 117.48 -81.00
CA GLU A 277 7.06 118.13 -81.89
C GLU A 277 7.01 119.66 -81.68
N GLN A 278 7.05 120.10 -80.41
CA GLN A 278 7.09 121.53 -80.07
C GLN A 278 8.38 122.22 -80.56
N LEU A 279 9.52 121.52 -80.58
CA LEU A 279 10.78 122.03 -81.13
C LEU A 279 10.77 122.14 -82.66
N ASN A 280 10.04 121.28 -83.37
CA ASN A 280 9.88 121.37 -84.82
C ASN A 280 8.92 122.51 -85.24
N GLN A 281 7.88 122.81 -84.46
CA GLN A 281 7.00 123.96 -84.70
C GLN A 281 7.71 125.31 -84.57
N VAL A 282 8.67 125.44 -83.64
CA VAL A 282 9.50 126.65 -83.51
C VAL A 282 10.48 126.77 -84.69
N ARG A 283 10.94 125.65 -85.26
CA ARG A 283 11.83 125.62 -86.43
C ARG A 283 11.14 126.08 -87.71
N ASP A 284 9.90 125.66 -87.96
CA ASP A 284 9.13 126.04 -89.16
C ASP A 284 8.71 127.53 -89.17
N GLN A 285 8.57 128.14 -87.99
CA GLN A 285 8.27 129.58 -87.86
C GLN A 285 9.49 130.47 -88.19
N LEU A 286 10.72 129.97 -88.06
CA LEU A 286 11.94 130.73 -88.36
C LEU A 286 12.36 130.68 -89.84
N VAL A 287 11.79 129.76 -90.64
CA VAL A 287 12.12 129.60 -92.07
C VAL A 287 11.26 130.50 -92.98
N ARG A 288 10.11 131.01 -92.52
CA ARG A 288 9.19 131.84 -93.32
C ARG A 288 9.43 133.36 -93.26
N LEU A 289 10.47 133.82 -92.56
CA LEU A 289 10.78 135.23 -92.34
C LEU A 289 11.54 135.99 -93.47
N PRO A 290 12.27 135.38 -94.43
CA PRO A 290 13.02 136.18 -95.42
C PRO A 290 12.27 136.59 -96.70
N GLU A 291 11.06 136.05 -96.99
CA GLU A 291 10.34 136.33 -98.25
C GLU A 291 9.15 137.32 -98.12
N GLN A 292 8.74 137.73 -96.91
CA GLN A 292 7.61 138.66 -96.72
C GLN A 292 8.01 140.11 -96.35
N LEU A 293 9.30 140.43 -96.32
CA LEU A 293 9.83 141.72 -95.83
C LEU A 293 10.36 142.67 -96.92
N ALA A 294 10.16 142.38 -98.21
CA ALA A 294 10.74 143.18 -99.31
C ALA A 294 9.80 144.11 -100.08
N GLU A 295 8.48 144.13 -99.82
CA GLU A 295 7.55 144.85 -100.74
C GLU A 295 6.42 145.70 -100.13
N ARG A 296 6.48 146.06 -98.84
CA ARG A 296 5.63 147.16 -98.35
C ARG A 296 6.34 148.09 -97.36
N HIS A 297 6.94 149.12 -97.95
CA HIS A 297 6.69 150.55 -97.62
C HIS A 297 5.39 150.76 -96.82
N GLN A 298 5.25 151.72 -95.91
CA GLN A 298 6.02 152.88 -95.50
C GLN A 298 5.33 153.32 -94.20
N ASP A 299 6.12 153.56 -93.14
CA ASP A 299 5.89 154.53 -92.05
C ASP A 299 6.12 153.96 -90.65
N LEU A 300 6.87 154.75 -89.87
CA LEU A 300 7.16 154.65 -88.43
C LEU A 300 8.29 153.68 -88.04
N ALA A 301 9.46 153.92 -88.63
CA ALA A 301 10.74 153.65 -87.98
C ALA A 301 11.02 154.76 -86.94
N ASP A 302 10.46 154.61 -85.74
CA ASP A 302 10.83 155.41 -84.56
C ASP A 302 10.93 154.49 -83.35
N LEU A 303 12.17 154.16 -83.00
CA LEU A 303 12.77 154.18 -81.65
C LEU A 303 14.04 153.30 -81.62
N THR A 304 15.10 153.85 -82.19
CA THR A 304 16.48 153.72 -81.71
C THR A 304 16.71 154.76 -80.60
N GLU A 305 17.69 154.75 -79.72
CA GLU A 305 18.76 153.86 -79.25
C GLU A 305 19.27 154.55 -77.96
N ASN A 306 19.80 153.77 -77.03
CA ASN A 306 20.59 154.19 -75.86
C ASN A 306 19.89 154.81 -74.64
N ASP A 307 20.44 154.38 -73.50
CA ASP A 307 20.37 154.98 -72.17
C ASP A 307 19.04 154.92 -71.41
N ASP A 308 18.75 153.74 -70.87
CA ASP A 308 17.81 153.65 -69.75
C ASP A 308 18.43 153.22 -68.42
N VAL A 309 19.72 152.95 -68.19
CA VAL A 309 20.23 152.85 -66.79
C VAL A 309 20.60 154.21 -66.17
N GLU A 310 20.70 155.27 -66.97
CA GLU A 310 20.70 156.65 -66.45
C GLU A 310 19.29 157.27 -66.34
N LEU A 311 18.29 156.80 -67.12
CA LEU A 311 16.87 157.08 -66.84
C LEU A 311 16.29 156.13 -65.73
N LEU A 312 16.70 154.85 -65.66
CA LEU A 312 16.39 153.84 -64.63
C LEU A 312 17.18 154.02 -63.31
N ASN A 313 18.07 155.02 -63.16
CA ASN A 313 18.55 155.47 -61.83
C ASN A 313 18.04 156.87 -61.46
N ARG A 314 17.40 157.59 -62.40
CA ARG A 314 16.84 158.94 -62.22
C ARG A 314 15.35 158.93 -61.88
N ALA A 315 14.61 157.92 -62.32
CA ALA A 315 13.20 157.70 -61.99
C ALA A 315 12.97 156.74 -60.82
N LEU A 316 14.03 156.24 -60.18
CA LEU A 316 13.93 155.43 -58.97
C LEU A 316 13.81 156.34 -57.75
N SER A 317 12.72 156.17 -57.01
CA SER A 317 12.64 156.68 -55.64
C SER A 317 13.77 156.07 -54.80
N SER A 318 14.16 156.74 -53.72
CA SER A 318 15.35 156.50 -52.90
C SER A 318 15.48 155.12 -52.23
N GLN A 319 14.65 154.13 -52.57
CA GLN A 319 14.59 152.82 -51.91
C GLN A 319 14.99 151.61 -52.77
N SER A 320 15.43 151.74 -54.04
CA SER A 320 15.70 150.51 -54.84
C SER A 320 16.76 150.58 -55.97
N GLN A 321 17.73 151.49 -55.92
CA GLN A 321 18.86 151.54 -56.88
C GLN A 321 19.67 150.23 -56.97
N ILE A 322 20.10 149.86 -58.18
CA ILE A 322 20.83 148.62 -58.49
C ILE A 322 22.35 148.84 -58.38
N LYS A 323 23.02 148.16 -57.43
CA LYS A 323 24.49 148.07 -57.32
C LYS A 323 25.00 146.67 -57.68
N ARG A 324 26.11 146.64 -58.43
CA ARG A 324 26.76 145.45 -59.03
C ARG A 324 27.73 144.72 -58.08
N SER A 325 27.79 143.40 -58.25
CA SER A 325 28.82 142.41 -57.85
C SER A 325 28.86 142.08 -56.34
N THR A 326 28.90 140.83 -55.86
CA THR A 326 29.26 139.52 -56.42
C THR A 326 28.49 138.36 -55.71
N ALA A 327 28.12 137.32 -56.46
CA ALA A 327 27.63 136.00 -56.02
C ALA A 327 26.23 135.95 -55.36
N THR A 328 25.19 135.88 -56.19
CA THR A 328 23.75 135.77 -55.86
C THR A 328 23.23 134.52 -56.58
N ASN A 329 22.32 133.68 -56.08
CA ASN A 329 21.07 133.88 -55.34
C ASN A 329 20.65 132.46 -54.80
N GLY A 330 20.05 132.20 -53.62
CA GLY A 330 18.85 132.81 -53.01
C GLY A 330 17.60 132.40 -53.80
N ALA A 331 16.50 131.80 -53.31
CA ALA A 331 15.79 131.80 -52.02
C ALA A 331 14.77 130.60 -52.00
N ASN A 332 14.41 129.95 -50.88
CA ASN A 332 13.52 130.37 -49.77
C ASN A 332 12.05 130.69 -50.22
N GLY A 333 10.98 130.22 -49.58
CA GLY A 333 10.87 129.56 -48.27
C GLY A 333 9.49 128.94 -47.94
N SER A 334 9.49 128.44 -46.70
CA SER A 334 8.51 127.83 -45.78
C SER A 334 7.15 128.60 -45.66
N PRO A 335 6.13 128.23 -44.81
CA PRO A 335 6.30 127.62 -43.48
C PRO A 335 5.14 126.68 -42.98
N GLN A 336 5.40 125.66 -42.15
CA GLN A 336 5.48 125.64 -40.67
C GLN A 336 4.42 124.68 -40.06
N PRO A 337 4.42 124.39 -38.73
CA PRO A 337 4.53 123.02 -38.24
C PRO A 337 3.50 122.71 -37.13
N SER A 338 3.84 121.76 -36.24
CA SER A 338 3.43 121.59 -34.82
C SER A 338 2.81 120.20 -34.54
N THR A 339 3.53 119.36 -33.77
CA THR A 339 3.30 119.02 -32.34
C THR A 339 2.36 117.82 -32.17
N ALA A 340 2.80 116.67 -31.66
CA ALA A 340 3.08 116.29 -30.26
C ALA A 340 1.85 115.75 -29.50
N SER A 341 2.13 114.89 -28.51
CA SER A 341 1.25 114.26 -27.51
C SER A 341 0.55 112.97 -27.95
N SER A 342 0.80 111.76 -27.41
CA SER A 342 0.85 111.27 -26.01
C SER A 342 -0.53 111.03 -25.37
N GLY A 343 -0.65 109.88 -24.68
CA GLY A 343 -1.69 109.57 -23.68
C GLY A 343 -2.73 108.53 -24.14
N GLN A 344 -2.59 107.25 -23.78
CA GLN A 344 -3.15 106.60 -22.57
C GLN A 344 -4.69 106.47 -22.50
N SER A 345 -5.14 105.21 -22.46
CA SER A 345 -5.83 104.60 -21.31
C SER A 345 -7.06 103.75 -21.67
N ASN A 346 -7.05 102.56 -21.07
CA ASN A 346 -8.16 101.79 -20.50
C ASN A 346 -9.43 101.51 -21.31
N GLY A 347 -9.79 100.21 -21.29
CA GLY A 347 -11.14 99.85 -20.89
C GLY A 347 -11.62 98.46 -21.33
N ARG A 348 -11.36 97.47 -20.47
CA ARG A 348 -12.12 96.23 -20.22
C ARG A 348 -12.24 95.16 -21.31
#